data_AF-A0A950IMZ3-F1
#
_entry.id   AF-A0A950IMZ3-F1
#
_cell.length_a   1.000
_cell.length_b   1.000
_cell.length_c   1.000
_cell.angle_alpha   90.00
_cell.angle_beta   90.00
_cell.angle_gamma   90.00
#
_symmetry.space_group_name_H-M   'P 1'
#
loop_
_entity.id
_entity.type
_entity.pdbx_description
1 polymer ?
#
loop_
_entity_poly.entity_id
_entity_poly.type
_entity_poly.pdbx_seq_one_letter_code
_entity_poly.pdbx_strand_id
1 'polypeptide(L)'
;MFFLDWLNLEKLRIFIIFLVFFSSSDICLAQNFGNSLYESWADTPVGKFSCKVDQSTNYLQVLKLDNKIIFQQIPEPISPGGGKLSLGIDNFNAGCPVILDNHNGYVVIVRDIFPPSFGIQGYAVINFNDVNMSIMELGAGQRPADDKISKTERLKWSDNVLTLKYFGYTNEAPGGDENSPKPKWHIVTHKF
;
A
#
# COMPACT_ATOMS: atom_id res chain seq x y z
N MET A 1 -43.19 23.09 -48.78
CA MET A 1 -41.74 22.80 -48.60
C MET A 1 -41.35 23.22 -47.18
N PHE A 2 -41.70 22.44 -46.14
CA PHE A 2 -41.36 22.77 -44.73
C PHE A 2 -41.34 21.53 -43.80
N PHE A 3 -41.21 20.31 -44.33
CA PHE A 3 -41.29 19.08 -43.52
C PHE A 3 -39.95 18.36 -43.32
N LEU A 4 -38.85 18.86 -43.89
CA LEU A 4 -37.55 18.19 -43.87
C LEU A 4 -36.56 18.73 -42.82
N ASP A 5 -36.82 19.88 -42.20
CA ASP A 5 -35.88 20.48 -41.23
C ASP A 5 -36.11 20.04 -39.77
N TRP A 6 -37.30 19.55 -39.43
CA TRP A 6 -37.62 19.15 -38.05
C TRP A 6 -36.92 17.85 -37.64
N LEU A 7 -36.86 16.87 -38.54
CA LEU A 7 -36.28 15.54 -38.28
C LEU A 7 -34.77 15.56 -38.01
N ASN A 8 -34.05 16.60 -38.45
CA ASN A 8 -32.61 16.76 -38.17
C ASN A 8 -32.33 17.36 -36.80
N LEU A 9 -33.21 18.22 -36.27
CA LEU A 9 -33.04 18.84 -34.96
C LEU A 9 -33.27 17.87 -33.79
N GLU A 10 -34.21 16.93 -33.93
CA GLU A 10 -34.44 15.91 -32.89
C GLU A 10 -33.30 14.87 -32.84
N LYS A 11 -32.77 14.46 -33.99
CA LYS A 11 -31.62 13.56 -34.05
C LYS A 11 -30.36 14.19 -33.47
N LEU A 12 -30.14 15.49 -33.71
CA LEU A 12 -29.03 16.25 -33.14
C LEU A 12 -29.16 16.40 -31.62
N ARG A 13 -30.38 16.65 -31.10
CA ARG A 13 -30.66 16.70 -29.66
C ARG A 13 -30.38 15.38 -28.95
N ILE A 14 -30.80 14.25 -29.53
CA ILE A 14 -30.54 12.92 -28.98
C ILE A 14 -29.04 12.61 -28.99
N PHE A 15 -28.31 13.01 -30.04
CA PHE A 15 -26.87 12.80 -30.14
C PHE A 15 -26.09 13.62 -29.09
N ILE A 16 -26.51 14.86 -28.82
CA ILE A 16 -25.90 15.70 -27.78
C ILE A 16 -26.20 15.16 -26.37
N ILE A 17 -27.42 14.65 -26.12
CA ILE A 17 -27.76 14.00 -24.85
C ILE A 17 -26.91 12.73 -24.63
N PHE A 18 -26.66 11.94 -25.69
CA PHE A 18 -25.79 10.77 -25.61
C PHE A 18 -24.32 11.14 -25.33
N LEU A 19 -23.80 12.24 -25.89
CA LEU A 19 -22.45 12.73 -25.59
C LEU A 19 -22.30 13.23 -24.15
N VAL A 20 -23.36 13.79 -23.56
CA VAL A 20 -23.34 14.25 -22.16
C VAL A 20 -23.39 13.08 -21.17
N PHE A 21 -23.98 11.93 -21.52
CA PHE A 21 -23.98 10.74 -20.66
C PHE A 21 -22.66 9.94 -20.67
N PHE A 22 -21.87 10.00 -21.74
CA PHE A 22 -20.53 9.38 -21.78
C PHE A 22 -19.42 10.24 -21.14
N SER A 23 -19.76 11.46 -20.72
CA SER A 23 -18.83 12.37 -20.03
C SER A 23 -18.99 12.31 -18.51
N SER A 24 -19.62 11.26 -17.99
CA SER A 24 -19.74 10.97 -16.55
C SER A 24 -18.39 10.52 -16.01
N SER A 25 -17.44 11.46 -15.99
CA SER A 25 -16.53 11.69 -14.89
C SER A 25 -16.00 10.41 -14.25
N ASP A 26 -14.84 9.96 -14.74
CA ASP A 26 -13.80 9.43 -13.87
C ASP A 26 -13.51 10.51 -12.81
N ILE A 27 -14.36 10.57 -11.79
CA ILE A 27 -14.01 11.17 -10.53
C ILE A 27 -12.95 10.21 -10.00
N CYS A 28 -11.71 10.45 -10.41
CA CYS A 28 -10.53 9.93 -9.76
C CYS A 28 -10.60 10.48 -8.34
N LEU A 29 -11.29 9.74 -7.46
CA LEU A 29 -11.24 9.98 -6.03
C LEU A 29 -9.76 9.94 -5.70
N ALA A 30 -9.22 11.09 -5.26
CA ALA A 30 -7.89 11.12 -4.69
C ALA A 30 -7.86 10.01 -3.63
N GLN A 31 -7.07 8.97 -3.90
CA GLN A 31 -7.01 7.78 -3.09
C GLN A 31 -6.41 8.17 -1.75
N ASN A 32 -7.28 8.39 -0.77
CA ASN A 32 -6.90 8.83 0.56
C ASN A 32 -6.41 7.64 1.37
N PHE A 33 -5.38 7.89 2.16
CA PHE A 33 -4.91 6.93 3.15
C PHE A 33 -4.49 7.68 4.42
N GLY A 34 -4.56 6.98 5.54
CA GLY A 34 -4.12 7.46 6.84
C GLY A 34 -3.17 6.46 7.50
N ASN A 35 -2.20 6.98 8.24
CA ASN A 35 -1.24 6.19 8.99
C ASN A 35 -1.17 6.66 10.43
N SER A 36 -1.12 5.70 11.33
CA SER A 36 -0.75 5.84 12.73
C SER A 36 -0.14 4.51 13.18
N LEU A 37 0.51 4.51 14.34
CA LEU A 37 1.11 3.30 14.88
C LEU A 37 0.10 2.14 15.03
N TYR A 38 -1.14 2.46 15.41
CA TYR A 38 -2.16 1.46 15.75
C TYR A 38 -3.24 1.28 14.69
N GLU A 39 -3.24 2.13 13.67
CA GLU A 39 -4.26 2.15 12.64
C GLU A 39 -3.67 2.68 11.35
N SER A 40 -3.84 1.93 10.27
CA SER A 40 -3.59 2.41 8.90
C SER A 40 -4.82 2.11 8.06
N TRP A 41 -5.17 2.98 7.11
CA TRP A 41 -6.31 2.73 6.23
C TRP A 41 -6.11 3.35 4.86
N ALA A 42 -6.75 2.79 3.84
CA ALA A 42 -6.76 3.32 2.48
C ALA A 42 -8.10 3.06 1.80
N ASP A 43 -8.59 4.04 1.06
CA ASP A 43 -9.75 3.87 0.18
C ASP A 43 -9.32 3.20 -1.11
N THR A 44 -9.79 1.99 -1.39
CA THR A 44 -9.47 1.24 -2.62
C THR A 44 -10.71 1.12 -3.52
N PRO A 45 -10.56 0.84 -4.82
CA PRO A 45 -11.70 0.66 -5.73
C PRO A 45 -12.68 -0.44 -5.30
N VAL A 46 -12.22 -1.42 -4.51
CA VAL A 46 -13.02 -2.57 -4.06
C VAL A 46 -13.48 -2.47 -2.61
N GLY A 47 -13.15 -1.38 -1.91
CA GLY A 47 -13.55 -1.14 -0.53
C GLY A 47 -12.47 -0.49 0.33
N LYS A 48 -12.75 -0.31 1.62
CA LYS A 48 -11.79 0.29 2.55
C LYS A 48 -10.83 -0.76 3.09
N PHE A 49 -9.54 -0.59 2.80
CA PHE A 49 -8.47 -1.30 3.50
C PHE A 49 -8.29 -0.68 4.88
N SER A 50 -8.15 -1.52 5.91
CA SER A 50 -7.77 -1.06 7.24
C SER A 50 -6.87 -2.06 7.96
N CYS A 51 -5.99 -1.54 8.79
CA CYS A 51 -5.27 -2.29 9.80
C CYS A 51 -5.64 -1.72 11.17
N LYS A 52 -5.73 -2.59 12.18
CA LYS A 52 -5.85 -2.16 13.58
C LYS A 52 -4.95 -3.01 14.47
N VAL A 53 -4.31 -2.37 15.45
CA VAL A 53 -3.54 -3.01 16.53
C VAL A 53 -3.99 -2.41 17.86
N ASP A 54 -4.85 -3.14 18.57
CA ASP A 54 -5.36 -2.77 19.89
C ASP A 54 -5.65 -4.00 20.76
N GLN A 55 -6.21 -3.77 21.95
CA GLN A 55 -6.63 -4.84 22.86
C GLN A 55 -7.61 -5.85 22.22
N SER A 56 -8.49 -5.41 21.32
CA SER A 56 -9.45 -6.30 20.64
C SER A 56 -8.77 -7.27 19.66
N THR A 57 -7.60 -6.90 19.16
CA THR A 57 -6.75 -7.72 18.29
C THR A 57 -5.65 -8.47 19.04
N ASN A 58 -5.64 -8.43 20.38
CA ASN A 58 -4.51 -8.88 21.21
C ASN A 58 -3.17 -8.22 20.80
N TYR A 59 -3.22 -6.98 20.32
CA TYR A 59 -2.08 -6.26 19.74
C TYR A 59 -1.40 -6.97 18.55
N LEU A 60 -2.12 -7.83 17.85
CA LEU A 60 -1.67 -8.44 16.59
C LEU A 60 -2.06 -7.57 15.41
N GLN A 61 -1.23 -7.54 14.38
CA GLN A 61 -1.58 -6.91 13.12
C GLN A 61 -2.76 -7.64 12.46
N VAL A 62 -3.91 -6.98 12.34
CA VAL A 62 -5.09 -7.49 11.63
C VAL A 62 -5.40 -6.58 10.45
N LEU A 63 -5.31 -7.12 9.23
CA LEU A 63 -5.65 -6.43 8.00
C LEU A 63 -7.05 -6.80 7.54
N LYS A 64 -7.84 -5.81 7.16
CA LYS A 64 -9.21 -5.95 6.69
C LYS A 64 -9.42 -5.23 5.36
N LEU A 65 -10.28 -5.80 4.52
CA LEU A 65 -10.88 -5.13 3.36
C LEU A 65 -12.39 -5.14 3.53
N ASP A 66 -13.02 -3.96 3.53
CA ASP A 66 -14.46 -3.80 3.74
C ASP A 66 -14.97 -4.59 4.96
N ASN A 67 -14.26 -4.43 6.08
CA ASN A 67 -14.46 -5.13 7.36
C ASN A 67 -14.22 -6.65 7.37
N LYS A 68 -13.88 -7.28 6.23
CA LYS A 68 -13.49 -8.70 6.17
C LYS A 68 -12.01 -8.87 6.45
N ILE A 69 -11.62 -9.79 7.32
CA ILE A 69 -10.20 -10.07 7.64
C ILE A 69 -9.55 -10.77 6.45
N ILE A 70 -8.44 -10.21 5.96
CA ILE A 70 -7.66 -10.76 4.84
C ILE A 70 -6.28 -11.27 5.29
N PHE A 71 -5.77 -10.76 6.42
CA PHE A 71 -4.56 -11.23 7.05
C PHE A 71 -4.63 -10.99 8.56
N GLN A 72 -4.10 -11.93 9.33
CA GLN A 72 -3.90 -11.79 10.76
C GLN A 72 -2.53 -12.36 11.11
N GLN A 73 -1.71 -11.54 11.78
CA GLN A 73 -0.41 -11.96 12.28
C GLN A 73 -0.58 -13.14 13.26
N ILE A 74 0.27 -14.16 13.08
CA ILE A 74 0.38 -15.27 14.03
C ILE A 74 1.25 -14.78 15.20
N PRO A 75 0.86 -15.03 16.46
CA PRO A 75 1.70 -14.69 17.61
C PRO A 75 3.07 -15.34 17.48
N GLU A 76 4.13 -14.53 17.41
CA GLU A 76 5.50 -15.03 17.43
C GLU A 76 5.96 -15.21 18.88
N PRO A 77 6.71 -16.30 19.19
CA PRO A 77 7.35 -16.43 20.49
C PRO A 77 8.32 -15.27 20.72
N ILE A 78 8.37 -14.78 21.97
CA ILE A 78 9.22 -13.65 22.36
C ILE A 78 10.68 -13.97 22.03
N SER A 79 11.23 -13.30 21.01
CA SER A 79 12.65 -13.44 20.67
C SER A 79 13.52 -12.79 21.77
N PRO A 80 14.60 -13.43 22.23
CA PRO A 80 15.44 -12.94 23.35
C PRO A 80 16.08 -11.56 23.16
N GLY A 81 15.99 -10.95 21.98
CA GLY A 81 16.53 -9.61 21.66
C GLY A 81 15.48 -8.48 21.54
N GLY A 82 14.20 -8.75 21.81
CA GLY A 82 13.13 -7.76 21.70
C GLY A 82 12.87 -7.01 23.01
N GLY A 83 13.00 -5.67 23.00
CA GLY A 83 12.55 -4.81 24.10
C GLY A 83 11.07 -4.41 23.98
N LYS A 84 10.48 -3.85 25.04
CA LYS A 84 9.18 -3.17 24.93
C LYS A 84 9.38 -1.78 24.34
N LEU A 85 8.58 -1.44 23.32
CA LEU A 85 8.44 -0.08 22.81
C LEU A 85 7.84 0.83 23.90
N SER A 86 7.91 2.14 23.71
CA SER A 86 7.48 3.17 24.66
C SER A 86 6.02 3.07 25.12
N LEU A 87 5.20 2.25 24.44
CA LEU A 87 3.79 2.05 24.73
C LEU A 87 3.49 0.63 25.27
N GLY A 88 4.52 -0.09 25.72
CA GLY A 88 4.37 -1.43 26.30
C GLY A 88 4.12 -2.53 25.27
N ILE A 89 4.10 -2.18 23.98
CA ILE A 89 4.07 -3.11 22.86
C ILE A 89 5.42 -3.81 22.79
N ASP A 90 5.44 -5.12 22.74
CA ASP A 90 6.68 -5.83 22.52
C ASP A 90 7.23 -5.55 21.12
N ASN A 91 8.56 -5.50 20.96
CA ASN A 91 9.22 -5.17 19.69
C ASN A 91 8.72 -6.01 18.49
N PHE A 92 8.16 -7.20 18.73
CA PHE A 92 7.67 -8.10 17.69
C PHE A 92 6.24 -7.78 17.20
N ASN A 93 5.52 -6.86 17.84
CA ASN A 93 4.16 -6.43 17.50
C ASN A 93 4.17 -5.00 16.93
N ALA A 94 5.05 -4.71 15.96
CA ALA A 94 5.47 -3.36 15.54
C ALA A 94 4.36 -2.39 15.01
N GLY A 95 3.08 -2.74 15.15
CA GLY A 95 1.95 -1.90 14.80
C GLY A 95 1.44 -2.18 13.40
N CYS A 96 0.60 -1.27 12.91
CA CYS A 96 0.09 -1.34 11.55
C CYS A 96 1.16 -0.98 10.52
N PRO A 97 1.10 -1.59 9.31
CA PRO A 97 2.03 -1.25 8.25
C PRO A 97 1.79 0.21 7.85
N VAL A 98 2.86 0.93 7.55
CA VAL A 98 2.74 2.29 7.04
C VAL A 98 2.43 2.22 5.56
N ILE A 99 1.29 2.79 5.17
CA ILE A 99 0.90 2.96 3.77
C ILE A 99 1.72 4.11 3.22
N LEU A 100 2.58 3.82 2.25
CA LEU A 100 3.39 4.83 1.60
C LEU A 100 2.64 5.48 0.45
N ASP A 101 1.83 4.71 -0.27
CA ASP A 101 1.02 5.19 -1.37
C ASP A 101 -0.14 4.27 -1.69
N ASN A 102 -1.15 4.82 -2.37
CA ASN A 102 -2.32 4.11 -2.87
C ASN A 102 -2.59 4.58 -4.30
N HIS A 103 -2.54 3.66 -5.25
CA HIS A 103 -2.71 3.96 -6.68
C HIS A 103 -3.50 2.85 -7.38
N ASN A 104 -4.64 3.19 -8.01
CA ASN A 104 -5.42 2.29 -8.87
C ASN A 104 -5.66 0.87 -8.31
N GLY A 105 -5.94 0.75 -7.00
CA GLY A 105 -6.16 -0.57 -6.35
C GLY A 105 -4.88 -1.29 -5.91
N TYR A 106 -3.73 -0.64 -6.01
CA TYR A 106 -2.47 -1.09 -5.43
C TYR A 106 -2.12 -0.24 -4.21
N VAL A 107 -1.89 -0.88 -3.07
CA VAL A 107 -1.45 -0.18 -1.85
C VAL A 107 -0.02 -0.57 -1.55
N VAL A 108 0.87 0.41 -1.58
CA VAL A 108 2.28 0.24 -1.22
C VAL A 108 2.41 0.39 0.29
N ILE A 109 2.94 -0.63 0.95
CA ILE A 109 3.15 -0.65 2.39
C ILE A 109 4.62 -0.80 2.74
N VAL A 110 4.98 -0.35 3.94
CA VAL A 110 6.24 -0.69 4.60
C VAL A 110 5.95 -1.20 6.02
N ARG A 111 6.63 -2.27 6.43
CA ARG A 111 6.49 -2.88 7.76
C ARG A 111 7.81 -3.40 8.25
N ASP A 112 8.01 -3.44 9.57
CA ASP A 112 9.18 -4.14 10.13
C ASP A 112 9.05 -5.65 9.83
N ILE A 113 10.09 -6.25 9.23
CA ILE A 113 10.14 -7.71 8.93
C ILE A 113 11.15 -8.46 9.82
N PHE A 114 11.90 -7.71 10.62
CA PHE A 114 12.73 -8.18 11.72
C PHE A 114 12.37 -7.37 12.97
N PRO A 115 12.80 -7.78 14.18
CA PRO A 115 12.63 -6.94 15.34
C PRO A 115 13.12 -5.51 15.05
N PRO A 116 12.36 -4.45 15.42
CA PRO A 116 12.68 -3.06 15.09
C PRO A 116 14.08 -2.61 15.52
N SER A 117 14.70 -3.27 16.50
CA SER A 117 16.10 -3.06 16.89
C SER A 117 17.11 -3.30 15.77
N PHE A 118 16.78 -4.16 14.79
CA PHE A 118 17.56 -4.38 13.58
C PHE A 118 17.34 -3.29 12.52
N GLY A 119 16.27 -2.50 12.65
CA GLY A 119 15.96 -1.41 11.72
C GLY A 119 15.63 -1.85 10.29
N ILE A 120 15.27 -3.11 10.08
CA ILE A 120 14.95 -3.65 8.75
C ILE A 120 13.44 -3.62 8.49
N GLN A 121 13.07 -3.00 7.37
CA GLN A 121 11.69 -2.80 6.94
C GLN A 121 11.43 -3.45 5.59
N GLY A 122 10.42 -4.30 5.48
CA GLY A 122 9.95 -4.88 4.23
C GLY A 122 9.01 -3.92 3.50
N TYR A 123 9.29 -3.71 2.22
CA TYR A 123 8.42 -3.02 1.28
C TYR A 123 7.57 -4.05 0.55
N ALA A 124 6.26 -3.81 0.48
CA ALA A 124 5.35 -4.68 -0.26
C ALA A 124 4.24 -3.89 -0.96
N VAL A 125 3.60 -4.53 -1.93
CA VAL A 125 2.40 -4.04 -2.58
C VAL A 125 1.29 -5.02 -2.36
N ILE A 126 0.15 -4.52 -1.90
CA ILE A 126 -1.10 -5.28 -1.85
C ILE A 126 -1.87 -4.99 -3.13
N ASN A 127 -2.17 -6.04 -3.90
CA ASN A 127 -3.00 -5.94 -5.10
C ASN A 127 -4.46 -6.22 -4.74
N PHE A 128 -5.28 -5.17 -4.70
CA PHE A 128 -6.72 -5.26 -4.46
C PHE A 128 -7.55 -5.46 -5.73
N ASN A 129 -6.91 -5.48 -6.91
CA ASN A 129 -7.58 -5.76 -8.18
C ASN A 129 -7.76 -7.27 -8.43
N ASP A 130 -7.07 -8.13 -7.66
CA ASP A 130 -7.19 -9.59 -7.73
C ASP A 130 -8.19 -10.12 -6.69
N VAL A 131 -9.02 -11.08 -7.10
CA VAL A 131 -9.99 -11.77 -6.24
C VAL A 131 -9.31 -12.42 -5.03
N ASN A 132 -8.10 -12.95 -5.23
CA ASN A 132 -7.36 -13.64 -4.17
C ASN A 132 -6.53 -12.71 -3.29
N MET A 133 -6.47 -11.41 -3.57
CA MET A 133 -5.68 -10.40 -2.85
C MET A 133 -4.27 -10.87 -2.46
N SER A 134 -3.28 -10.54 -3.27
CA SER A 134 -1.89 -10.93 -3.00
C SER A 134 -1.09 -9.79 -2.38
N ILE A 135 -0.20 -10.15 -1.44
CA ILE A 135 0.89 -9.29 -0.97
C ILE A 135 2.15 -9.70 -1.73
N MET A 136 2.75 -8.74 -2.41
CA MET A 136 4.00 -8.94 -3.14
C MET A 136 5.12 -8.13 -2.49
N GLU A 137 6.14 -8.83 -1.99
CA GLU A 137 7.33 -8.22 -1.40
C GLU A 137 8.23 -7.63 -2.50
N LEU A 138 8.64 -6.37 -2.35
CA LEU A 138 9.48 -5.62 -3.30
C LEU A 138 10.96 -5.59 -2.89
N GLY A 139 11.24 -5.67 -1.59
CA GLY A 139 12.59 -5.55 -1.03
C GLY A 139 12.57 -5.20 0.45
N ALA A 140 13.75 -5.02 1.05
CA ALA A 140 13.87 -4.63 2.45
C ALA A 140 14.78 -3.40 2.63
N GLY A 141 14.28 -2.33 3.22
CA GLY A 141 15.02 -1.13 3.60
C GLY A 141 15.70 -1.25 4.97
N GLN A 142 16.75 -0.45 5.18
CA GLN A 142 17.51 -0.36 6.42
C GLN A 142 17.49 1.08 6.96
N ARG A 143 16.90 1.25 8.14
CA ARG A 143 16.91 2.52 8.88
C ARG A 143 18.29 2.82 9.48
N PRO A 144 18.64 4.11 9.67
CA PRO A 144 17.84 5.31 9.33
C PRO A 144 18.12 5.85 7.91
N ALA A 145 19.01 5.22 7.14
CA ALA A 145 19.40 5.72 5.82
C ALA A 145 18.20 5.78 4.87
N ASP A 146 17.35 4.76 4.94
CA ASP A 146 16.14 4.65 4.14
C ASP A 146 15.11 5.75 4.47
N ASP A 147 14.94 6.09 5.75
CA ASP A 147 14.04 7.15 6.24
C ASP A 147 14.39 8.55 5.74
N LYS A 148 15.61 8.77 5.24
CA LYS A 148 16.07 10.07 4.74
C LYS A 148 15.62 10.38 3.31
N ILE A 149 15.06 9.40 2.60
CA ILE A 149 14.58 9.58 1.22
C ILE A 149 13.21 10.27 1.27
N SER A 150 13.05 11.34 0.50
CA SER A 150 11.74 11.99 0.39
C SER A 150 10.71 11.07 -0.28
N LYS A 151 9.41 11.19 0.05
CA LYS A 151 8.36 10.33 -0.54
C LYS A 151 8.38 10.34 -2.09
N THR A 152 8.56 11.51 -2.69
CA THR A 152 8.57 11.69 -4.17
C THR A 152 9.82 11.12 -4.85
N GLU A 153 10.91 10.97 -4.10
CA GLU A 153 12.10 10.26 -4.57
C GLU A 153 11.98 8.75 -4.35
N ARG A 154 11.33 8.35 -3.25
CA ARG A 154 11.15 6.95 -2.85
C ARG A 154 10.20 6.20 -3.77
N LEU A 155 9.08 6.82 -4.15
CA LEU A 155 8.01 6.18 -4.89
C LEU A 155 7.57 7.01 -6.09
N LYS A 156 7.52 6.38 -7.25
CA LYS A 156 7.01 6.97 -8.49
C LYS A 156 6.15 5.98 -9.25
N TRP A 157 5.01 6.47 -9.71
CA TRP A 157 4.12 5.75 -10.61
C TRP A 157 4.26 6.29 -12.04
N SER A 158 4.22 5.38 -13.01
CA SER A 158 4.08 5.68 -14.44
C SER A 158 3.17 4.62 -15.05
N ASP A 159 1.92 4.97 -15.34
CA ASP A 159 0.90 4.02 -15.78
C ASP A 159 0.82 2.81 -14.83
N ASN A 160 1.00 1.59 -15.33
CA ASN A 160 1.00 0.35 -14.54
C ASN A 160 2.39 -0.02 -13.99
N VAL A 161 3.28 0.96 -13.84
CA VAL A 161 4.65 0.75 -13.39
C VAL A 161 4.89 1.49 -12.08
N LEU A 162 5.27 0.74 -11.05
CA LEU A 162 5.79 1.29 -9.81
C LEU A 162 7.32 1.27 -9.83
N THR A 163 7.93 2.40 -9.49
CA THR A 163 9.36 2.48 -9.18
C THR A 163 9.53 2.80 -7.70
N LEU A 164 10.25 1.93 -7.00
CA LEU A 164 10.63 2.07 -5.60
C LEU A 164 12.15 2.25 -5.49
N LYS A 165 12.59 3.30 -4.80
CA LYS A 165 14.00 3.50 -4.41
C LYS A 165 14.13 3.31 -2.91
N TYR A 166 15.06 2.46 -2.49
CA TYR A 166 15.31 2.18 -1.07
C TYR A 166 16.79 1.87 -0.81
N PHE A 167 17.23 2.04 0.43
CA PHE A 167 18.57 1.63 0.88
C PHE A 167 18.45 0.39 1.75
N GLY A 168 18.99 -0.75 1.32
CA GLY A 168 18.88 -2.00 2.06
C GLY A 168 19.27 -3.23 1.25
N TYR A 169 18.35 -4.19 1.14
CA TYR A 169 18.54 -5.56 0.69
C TYR A 169 17.50 -5.97 -0.36
N THR A 170 17.89 -6.86 -1.27
CA THR A 170 16.96 -7.49 -2.23
C THR A 170 16.28 -8.71 -1.61
N ASN A 171 15.16 -9.15 -2.19
CA ASN A 171 14.49 -10.39 -1.79
C ASN A 171 15.40 -11.63 -1.86
N GLU A 172 16.35 -11.65 -2.79
CA GLU A 172 17.31 -12.75 -2.98
C GLU A 172 18.47 -12.75 -1.99
N ALA A 173 18.69 -11.64 -1.28
CA ALA A 173 19.82 -11.47 -0.38
C ALA A 173 19.37 -10.68 0.86
N PRO A 174 18.45 -11.25 1.67
CA PRO A 174 17.88 -10.57 2.82
C PRO A 174 18.95 -10.23 3.86
N GLY A 175 18.77 -9.09 4.52
CA GLY A 175 19.57 -8.72 5.70
C GLY A 175 19.01 -9.36 6.96
N GLY A 176 19.67 -9.09 8.11
CA GLY A 176 19.14 -9.48 9.43
C GLY A 176 20.17 -10.02 10.41
N ASP A 177 21.44 -10.14 10.02
CA ASP A 177 22.49 -10.65 10.88
C ASP A 177 23.90 -10.14 10.50
N GLU A 178 24.92 -10.60 11.22
CA GLU A 178 26.32 -10.24 11.01
C GLU A 178 26.93 -10.75 9.69
N ASN A 179 26.31 -11.77 9.07
CA ASN A 179 26.76 -12.39 7.82
C ASN A 179 26.05 -11.81 6.60
N SER A 180 25.07 -10.94 6.84
CA SER A 180 24.29 -10.28 5.81
C SER A 180 25.19 -9.40 4.92
N PRO A 181 24.91 -9.32 3.61
CA PRO A 181 25.64 -8.41 2.73
C PRO A 181 25.50 -6.97 3.22
N LYS A 182 26.47 -6.09 2.91
CA LYS A 182 26.30 -4.67 3.26
C LYS A 182 25.09 -4.09 2.52
N PRO A 183 24.21 -3.33 3.20
CA PRO A 183 23.08 -2.69 2.56
C PRO A 183 23.55 -1.66 1.53
N LYS A 184 22.80 -1.51 0.45
CA LYS A 184 23.13 -0.59 -0.65
C LYS A 184 21.87 0.03 -1.25
N TRP A 185 22.07 1.00 -2.14
CA TRP A 185 20.96 1.62 -2.86
C TRP A 185 20.39 0.67 -3.91
N HIS A 186 19.07 0.56 -3.91
CA HIS A 186 18.30 -0.24 -4.84
C HIS A 186 17.23 0.60 -5.52
N ILE A 187 16.98 0.28 -6.79
CA ILE A 187 15.82 0.76 -7.54
C ILE A 187 15.14 -0.50 -8.08
N VAL A 188 13.90 -0.71 -7.67
CA VAL A 188 13.06 -1.80 -8.15
C VAL A 188 11.93 -1.20 -8.97
N THR A 189 11.74 -1.75 -10.16
CA THR A 189 10.62 -1.42 -11.03
C THR A 189 9.72 -2.64 -11.15
N HIS A 190 8.45 -2.46 -10.79
CA HIS A 190 7.45 -3.51 -10.87
C HIS A 190 6.35 -3.11 -11.86
N LYS A 191 5.95 -4.03 -12.73
CA LYS A 191 4.89 -3.82 -13.73
C LYS A 191 3.69 -4.68 -13.36
N PHE A 192 2.53 -4.03 -13.24
CA PHE A 192 1.25 -4.65 -12.91
C PHE A 192 0.39 -4.92 -14.15
#